data_AF-A0A1V1P4P6-F1
#
_entry.id   AF-A0A1V1P4P6-F1
#
_cell.length_a   1.000
_cell.length_b   1.000
_cell.length_c   1.000
_cell.angle_alpha   90.00
_cell.angle_beta   90.00
_cell.angle_gamma   90.00
#
_symmetry.space_group_name_H-M   'P 1'
#
loop_
_entity.id
_entity.type
_entity.pdbx_description
1 polymer ?
#
loop_
_entity_poly.entity_id
_entity_poly.type
_entity_poly.pdbx_seq_one_letter_code
_entity_poly.pdbx_strand_id
1 'polypeptide(L)'
;MLNDQNERESHWTESIATGSNAFVESIMTKLNVRASGRKIIETNDTYQIREDISTYNVLFDAKKSDIGLKNTLFWNDFNVNLEG
;
A
#
# COMPACT_ATOMS: atom_id res chain seq x y z
N MET A 1 27.11 -1.79 11.85
CA MET A 1 26.03 -0.80 11.69
C MET A 1 24.96 -1.47 10.84
N LEU A 2 23.91 -2.02 11.47
CA LEU A 2 22.82 -2.65 10.74
C LEU A 2 21.88 -1.54 10.28
N ASN A 3 21.73 -1.43 8.97
CA ASN A 3 20.90 -0.45 8.32
C ASN A 3 19.45 -0.95 8.46
N ASP A 4 18.73 -0.49 9.49
CA ASP A 4 17.27 -0.63 9.59
C ASP A 4 16.64 0.27 8.52
N GLN A 5 16.81 -0.11 7.26
CA GLN A 5 16.06 0.42 6.14
C GLN A 5 14.67 -0.19 6.26
N ASN A 6 13.82 0.43 7.09
CA ASN A 6 12.40 0.13 7.21
C ASN A 6 11.66 0.63 5.95
N GLU A 7 12.18 0.22 4.78
CA GLU A 7 11.65 0.57 3.48
C GLU A 7 10.31 -0.14 3.31
N ARG A 8 9.30 0.63 2.92
CA ARG A 8 7.97 0.07 2.66
C ARG A 8 8.07 -0.82 1.42
N GLU A 9 7.91 -2.11 1.62
CA GLU A 9 7.77 -3.02 0.49
C GLU A 9 6.35 -2.90 -0.07
N SER A 10 6.25 -2.47 -1.33
CA SER A 10 4.98 -2.10 -1.96
C SER A 10 3.97 -3.25 -1.99
N HIS A 11 4.42 -4.49 -2.01
CA HIS A 11 3.55 -5.67 -1.98
C HIS A 11 2.76 -5.81 -0.67
N TRP A 12 3.27 -5.33 0.46
CA TRP A 12 2.52 -5.34 1.71
C TRP A 12 1.45 -4.25 1.77
N THR A 13 1.63 -3.15 1.04
CA THR A 13 0.75 -1.97 1.15
C THR A 13 -0.19 -1.78 -0.04
N GLU A 14 0.13 -2.35 -1.20
CA GLU A 14 -0.57 -2.10 -2.47
C GLU A 14 -1.24 -3.36 -3.05
N SER A 15 -0.96 -4.54 -2.48
CA SER A 15 -1.55 -5.80 -2.91
C SER A 15 -2.63 -6.26 -1.94
N ILE A 16 -3.69 -6.87 -2.46
CA ILE A 16 -4.77 -7.46 -1.66
C ILE A 16 -4.33 -8.79 -1.03
N ALA A 17 -3.50 -9.53 -1.74
CA ALA A 17 -2.96 -10.81 -1.32
C ALA A 17 -1.58 -11.02 -1.96
N THR A 18 -0.68 -11.68 -1.25
CA THR A 18 0.64 -12.11 -1.73
C THR A 18 0.89 -13.54 -1.24
N GLY A 19 1.38 -14.42 -2.13
CA GLY A 19 1.63 -15.82 -1.78
C GLY A 19 1.87 -16.71 -3.00
N SER A 20 1.56 -18.01 -2.87
CA SER A 20 1.67 -18.96 -3.99
C SER A 20 0.59 -18.72 -5.05
N ASN A 21 0.82 -19.20 -6.28
CA ASN A 21 -0.16 -19.04 -7.37
C ASN A 21 -1.54 -19.60 -6.99
N ALA A 22 -1.58 -20.83 -6.48
CA ALA A 22 -2.82 -21.48 -6.06
C ALA A 22 -3.55 -20.68 -4.96
N PHE A 23 -2.81 -20.07 -4.04
CA PHE A 23 -3.40 -19.21 -3.02
C PHE A 23 -4.05 -17.98 -3.64
N VAL A 24 -3.32 -17.24 -4.49
CA VAL A 24 -3.85 -16.01 -5.09
C VAL A 24 -4.99 -16.28 -6.07
N GLU A 25 -4.96 -17.36 -6.84
CA GLU A 25 -6.08 -17.78 -7.67
C GLU A 25 -7.33 -18.04 -6.83
N SER A 26 -7.19 -18.74 -5.69
CA SER A 26 -8.30 -19.00 -4.78
C SER A 26 -8.91 -17.70 -4.23
N ILE A 27 -8.08 -16.70 -3.92
CA ILE A 27 -8.54 -15.39 -3.45
C ILE A 27 -9.21 -14.63 -4.59
N MET A 28 -8.65 -14.65 -5.81
CA MET A 28 -9.23 -14.03 -6.99
C MET A 28 -10.65 -14.57 -7.27
N THR A 29 -10.82 -15.89 -7.20
CA THR A 29 -12.14 -16.54 -7.34
C THR A 29 -13.10 -16.13 -6.23
N LYS A 30 -12.66 -16.09 -4.97
CA LYS A 30 -13.49 -15.68 -3.83
C LYS A 30 -13.95 -14.22 -3.93
N LEU A 31 -13.10 -13.35 -4.47
CA LEU A 31 -13.41 -11.94 -4.65
C LEU A 31 -14.39 -11.71 -5.82
N ASN A 32 -14.36 -12.56 -6.85
CA ASN A 32 -15.30 -12.52 -7.99
C ASN A 32 -15.39 -11.09 -8.57
N VAL A 33 -16.59 -10.48 -8.61
CA VAL A 33 -16.80 -9.10 -9.11
C VAL A 33 -15.99 -8.06 -8.33
N ARG A 34 -15.65 -8.31 -7.06
CA ARG A 34 -14.83 -7.39 -6.24
C ARG A 34 -13.36 -7.37 -6.69
N ALA A 35 -12.91 -8.37 -7.45
CA ALA A 35 -11.58 -8.36 -8.05
C ALA A 35 -11.51 -7.61 -9.39
N SER A 36 -12.63 -7.04 -9.86
CA SER A 36 -12.63 -6.26 -11.10
C SER A 36 -11.58 -5.14 -11.06
N GLY A 37 -10.85 -4.97 -12.16
CA GLY A 37 -9.74 -4.01 -12.27
C GLY A 37 -8.42 -4.46 -11.63
N ARG A 38 -8.34 -5.68 -11.11
CA ARG A 38 -7.14 -6.25 -10.48
C ARG A 38 -6.63 -7.45 -11.26
N LYS A 39 -5.34 -7.69 -11.17
CA LYS A 39 -4.65 -8.79 -11.85
C LYS A 39 -3.74 -9.53 -10.88
N ILE A 40 -3.49 -10.79 -11.19
CA ILE A 40 -2.41 -11.56 -10.59
C ILE A 40 -1.12 -11.17 -11.31
N ILE A 41 -0.11 -10.75 -10.54
CA ILE A 41 1.22 -10.38 -11.02
C ILE A 41 2.24 -11.29 -10.34
N GLU A 42 3.14 -11.85 -11.13
CA GLU A 42 4.30 -12.58 -10.63
C GLU A 42 5.45 -11.60 -10.32
N THR A 43 6.06 -11.76 -9.17
CA THR A 43 7.17 -10.94 -8.67
C THR A 43 8.20 -11.85 -8.03
N ASN A 44 9.50 -11.68 -8.32
CA ASN A 44 10.61 -12.47 -7.78
C ASN A 44 10.24 -13.93 -7.42
N ASP A 45 9.75 -14.18 -6.19
CA ASP A 45 9.42 -15.51 -5.66
C ASP A 45 7.92 -15.72 -5.26
N THR A 46 7.03 -14.76 -5.54
CA THR A 46 5.62 -14.82 -5.13
C THR A 46 4.67 -14.23 -6.17
N TYR A 47 3.38 -14.53 -6.01
CA TYR A 47 2.30 -13.96 -6.79
C TYR A 47 1.50 -12.98 -5.94
N GLN A 48 0.96 -11.95 -6.58
CA GLN A 48 0.23 -10.88 -5.91
C GLN A 48 -1.02 -10.48 -6.66
N ILE A 49 -2.10 -10.17 -5.94
CA ILE A 49 -3.30 -9.54 -6.52
C ILE A 49 -3.23 -8.04 -6.31
N ARG A 50 -3.10 -7.26 -7.38
CA ARG A 50 -3.08 -5.79 -7.30
C ARG A 50 -3.70 -5.12 -8.52
N GLU A 51 -3.97 -3.83 -8.39
CA GLU A 51 -4.44 -2.99 -9.49
C GLU A 51 -3.30 -2.72 -10.49
N ASP A 52 -3.66 -2.45 -11.75
CA ASP A 52 -2.69 -1.95 -12.73
C ASP A 52 -2.06 -0.65 -12.20
N ILE A 53 -0.72 -0.60 -12.19
CA ILE A 53 0.07 0.53 -11.65
C ILE A 53 -0.34 1.88 -12.27
N SER A 54 -0.71 1.89 -13.55
CA SER A 54 -1.21 3.08 -14.25
C SER A 54 -2.49 3.64 -13.64
N THR A 55 -3.36 2.78 -13.09
CA THR A 55 -4.66 3.17 -12.56
C THR A 55 -4.52 3.86 -11.20
N TYR A 56 -3.68 3.33 -10.32
CA TYR A 56 -3.46 3.92 -8.99
C TYR A 56 -2.71 5.25 -9.08
N ASN A 57 -1.55 5.29 -9.77
CA ASN A 57 -0.72 6.49 -9.80
C ASN A 57 -1.46 7.69 -10.43
N VAL A 58 -2.16 7.49 -11.54
CA VAL A 58 -2.88 8.59 -12.21
C VAL A 58 -4.01 9.15 -11.33
N LEU A 59 -4.75 8.29 -10.63
CA LEU A 59 -5.84 8.71 -9.74
C LEU A 59 -5.32 9.34 -8.44
N PHE A 60 -4.24 8.80 -7.88
CA PHE A 60 -3.70 9.25 -6.60
C PHE A 60 -2.74 10.43 -6.73
N ASP A 61 -2.02 10.62 -7.83
CA ASP A 61 -1.17 11.80 -8.01
C ASP A 61 -2.03 13.07 -8.08
N ALA A 62 -3.15 13.01 -8.81
CA ALA A 62 -4.16 14.07 -8.82
C ALA A 62 -4.74 14.34 -7.42
N LYS A 63 -5.02 13.28 -6.65
CA LYS A 63 -5.59 13.39 -5.30
C LYS A 63 -4.58 13.83 -4.24
N LYS A 64 -3.32 13.42 -4.35
CA LYS A 64 -2.23 13.78 -3.41
C LYS A 64 -1.89 15.27 -3.47
N SER A 65 -1.99 15.88 -4.66
CA SER A 65 -1.85 17.34 -4.81
C SER A 65 -2.80 18.12 -3.91
N ASP A 66 -4.04 17.64 -3.72
CA ASP A 66 -5.06 18.27 -2.88
C ASP A 66 -4.97 17.90 -1.39
N ILE A 67 -4.39 16.74 -1.05
CA ILE A 67 -4.28 16.26 0.34
C ILE A 67 -3.14 16.96 1.10
N GLY A 68 -2.09 17.43 0.41
CA GLY A 68 -0.91 18.04 1.04
C GLY A 68 -1.21 19.26 1.92
N LEU A 69 -2.29 20.00 1.63
CA LEU A 69 -2.71 21.17 2.41
C LEU A 69 -3.62 20.82 3.60
N LYS A 70 -4.27 19.65 3.61
CA LYS A 70 -5.28 19.28 4.63
C LYS A 70 -4.73 18.48 5.81
N ASN A 71 -3.57 17.87 5.67
CA ASN A 71 -2.98 16.98 6.70
C ASN A 71 -1.79 17.61 7.45
N THR A 72 -1.57 18.92 7.30
CA THR A 72 -0.53 19.69 8.00
C THR A 72 -0.97 20.00 9.42
N LEU A 73 -0.91 19.01 10.32
CA LEU A 73 -0.85 19.27 11.76
C LEU A 73 0.63 19.23 12.17
N PHE A 74 1.13 20.37 12.64
CA PHE A 74 2.51 20.49 13.15
C PHE A 74 2.63 19.70 14.46
N TRP A 75 3.61 18.79 14.55
CA TRP A 75 3.84 17.91 15.71
C TRP A 75 4.46 18.62 16.93
N ASN A 76 4.45 19.95 17.00
CA ASN A 76 5.20 20.71 18.01
C ASN A 76 4.45 21.01 19.32
N ASP A 77 3.28 20.41 19.58
CA ASP A 77 2.46 20.73 20.76
C ASP A 77 2.56 19.73 21.94
N PHE A 78 3.59 18.88 21.98
CA PHE A 78 3.86 18.02 23.16
C PHE A 78 5.15 18.40 23.88
N ASN A 79 5.23 19.63 24.39
CA ASN A 79 6.09 19.94 25.53
C ASN A 79 5.20 20.31 26.73
N VAL A 80 4.64 19.29 27.37
CA VAL A 80 4.18 19.42 28.75
C VAL A 80 5.41 19.31 29.66
N ASN A 81 5.83 20.45 30.20
CA ASN A 81 6.82 20.52 31.27
C ASN A 81 6.34 19.67 32.45
N LEU A 82 6.99 18.53 32.68
CA LEU A 82 7.02 17.90 34.00
C LEU A 82 8.17 18.55 34.76
N GLU A 83 7.88 19.67 35.44
CA GLU A 83 8.74 20.10 36.55
C GLU A 83 8.51 19.16 37.72
N GLY A 84 9.62 18.66 38.28
CA GLY A 84 9.67 17.78 39.44
C GLY A 84 9.69 18.52 40.77
#